data_AF-A0A3D5ZG88-F1
#
_entry.id   AF-A0A3D5ZG88-F1
#
_cell.length_a   1.000
_cell.length_b   1.000
_cell.length_c   1.000
_cell.angle_alpha   90.00
_cell.angle_beta   90.00
_cell.angle_gamma   90.00
#
_symmetry.space_group_name_H-M   'P 1'
#
loop_
_entity.id
_entity.type
_entity.pdbx_description
1 polymer ?
#
loop_
_entity_poly.entity_id
_entity_poly.type
_entity_poly.pdbx_seq_one_letter_code
_entity_poly.pdbx_strand_id
1 'polypeptide(L)'
;LPIFLKAADMHDPNARKVVVTLPAHREMVAQHATNSKNLEIVTDDASKKRAYEQASLALAASGTVTLELAMANTPMVVAYRVDAVSAMIARRLVLVRFASLVNLILDKQVVPELLQDDCDAESLSRELRNITQGAGALQIKEFDQLRSSLLAQDNPAALAADQVAALIANQR
;
A
#
# COMPACT_ATOMS: atom_id res chain seq x y z
N LEU A 1 -0.89 5.89 -11.08
CA LEU A 1 -0.78 7.30 -10.62
C LEU A 1 -2.00 8.16 -10.99
N PRO A 2 -2.45 8.29 -12.26
CA PRO A 2 -3.56 9.21 -12.59
C PRO A 2 -4.84 8.96 -11.80
N ILE A 3 -5.18 7.68 -11.61
CA ILE A 3 -6.34 7.27 -10.80
C ILE A 3 -6.21 7.65 -9.32
N PHE A 4 -5.01 7.60 -8.74
CA PHE A 4 -4.78 8.00 -7.35
C PHE A 4 -4.94 9.51 -7.19
N LEU A 5 -4.41 10.29 -8.13
CA LEU A 5 -4.56 11.74 -8.13
C LEU A 5 -6.03 12.13 -8.25
N LYS A 6 -6.76 11.50 -9.18
CA LYS A 6 -8.21 11.71 -9.34
C LYS A 6 -8.98 11.35 -8.05
N ALA A 7 -8.69 10.20 -7.44
CA ALA A 7 -9.33 9.79 -6.19
C ALA A 7 -9.05 10.75 -5.03
N ALA A 8 -7.81 11.23 -4.92
CA ALA A 8 -7.42 12.22 -3.92
C ALA A 8 -8.15 13.56 -4.14
N ASP A 9 -8.22 14.05 -5.39
CA ASP A 9 -8.97 15.26 -5.75
C ASP A 9 -10.47 15.13 -5.44
N MET A 10 -11.06 13.96 -5.67
CA MET A 10 -12.46 13.68 -5.33
C MET A 10 -12.70 13.59 -3.82
N HIS A 11 -11.69 13.20 -3.04
CA HIS A 11 -11.76 13.14 -1.59
C HIS A 11 -11.62 14.53 -0.97
N ASP A 12 -10.56 15.27 -1.34
CA ASP A 12 -10.34 16.65 -0.97
C ASP A 12 -9.45 17.35 -2.02
N PRO A 13 -10.01 18.29 -2.81
CA PRO A 13 -9.25 19.00 -3.85
C PRO A 13 -8.19 19.96 -3.28
N ASN A 14 -8.26 20.31 -1.99
CA ASN A 14 -7.32 21.21 -1.35
C ASN A 14 -6.22 20.47 -0.57
N ALA A 15 -6.32 19.15 -0.44
CA ALA A 15 -5.34 18.35 0.30
C ALA A 15 -3.92 18.55 -0.24
N ARG A 16 -2.95 18.62 0.67
CA ARG A 16 -1.53 18.49 0.32
C ARG A 16 -1.26 17.05 -0.08
N LYS A 17 -0.75 16.85 -1.29
CA LYS A 17 -0.43 15.53 -1.85
C LYS A 17 1.08 15.37 -1.91
N VAL A 18 1.57 14.22 -1.48
CA VAL A 18 2.98 13.84 -1.63
C VAL A 18 3.04 12.53 -2.39
N VAL A 19 3.72 12.54 -3.53
CA VAL A 19 3.98 11.33 -4.32
C VAL A 19 5.41 10.88 -4.05
N VAL A 20 5.52 9.74 -3.38
CA VAL A 20 6.79 9.06 -3.17
C VAL A 20 7.07 8.16 -4.37
N THR A 21 8.24 8.31 -4.98
CA THR A 21 8.65 7.51 -6.15
C THR A 21 10.17 7.32 -6.18
N LEU A 22 10.66 6.35 -6.96
CA LEU A 22 12.09 6.21 -7.21
C LEU A 22 12.63 7.39 -8.04
N PRO A 23 13.89 7.82 -7.86
CA PRO A 23 14.50 8.88 -8.66
C PRO A 23 14.35 8.68 -10.17
N ALA A 24 14.51 7.44 -10.64
CA ALA A 24 14.38 7.06 -12.05
C ALA A 24 12.96 7.26 -12.63
N HIS A 25 11.93 7.37 -11.80
CA HIS A 25 10.55 7.57 -12.23
C HIS A 25 10.05 9.01 -11.98
N ARG A 26 10.89 9.91 -11.47
CA ARG A 26 10.50 11.28 -11.11
C ARG A 26 9.87 12.02 -12.29
N GLU A 27 10.50 11.99 -13.46
CA GLU A 27 10.00 12.69 -14.66
C GLU A 27 8.67 12.11 -15.14
N MET A 28 8.55 10.77 -15.16
CA MET A 28 7.31 10.08 -15.52
C MET A 28 6.17 10.48 -14.58
N VAL A 29 6.44 10.57 -13.27
CA VAL A 29 5.45 11.02 -12.27
C VAL A 29 5.07 12.49 -12.53
N ALA A 30 6.05 13.36 -12.77
CA ALA A 30 5.82 14.78 -13.05
C ALA A 30 4.93 15.00 -14.27
N GLN A 31 5.13 14.23 -15.35
CA GLN A 31 4.30 14.29 -16.56
C GLN A 31 2.83 13.96 -16.30
N HIS A 32 2.54 13.03 -15.39
CA HIS A 32 1.17 12.65 -15.04
C HIS A 32 0.55 13.53 -13.94
N ALA A 33 1.36 14.32 -13.24
CA ALA A 33 0.96 15.15 -12.11
C ALA A 33 0.77 16.64 -12.47
N THR A 34 0.95 17.02 -13.74
CA THR A 34 0.96 18.42 -14.21
C THR A 34 -0.25 19.25 -13.81
N ASN A 35 -1.43 18.63 -13.69
CA ASN A 35 -2.68 19.32 -13.36
C ASN A 35 -3.06 19.23 -11.87
N SER A 36 -2.26 18.55 -11.05
CA SER A 36 -2.55 18.38 -9.61
C SER A 36 -2.06 19.58 -8.81
N LYS A 37 -3.00 20.27 -8.14
CA LYS A 37 -2.66 21.31 -7.16
C LYS A 37 -2.08 20.69 -5.89
N ASN A 38 -1.27 21.46 -5.18
CA ASN A 38 -0.69 21.13 -3.86
C ASN A 38 0.07 19.79 -3.85
N LEU A 39 0.75 19.45 -4.94
CA LEU A 39 1.49 18.18 -5.09
C LEU A 39 2.99 18.37 -4.99
N GLU A 40 3.62 17.53 -4.18
CA GLU A 40 5.07 17.41 -4.03
C GLU A 40 5.53 16.02 -4.48
N ILE A 41 6.66 15.94 -5.20
CA ILE A 41 7.27 14.66 -5.60
C ILE A 41 8.55 14.45 -4.80
N VAL A 42 8.59 13.36 -4.03
CA VAL A 42 9.68 12.98 -3.14
C VAL A 42 10.36 11.71 -3.64
N THR A 43 11.69 11.68 -3.58
CA THR A 43 12.48 10.55 -4.11
C THR A 43 13.58 10.06 -3.17
N ASP A 44 13.91 10.81 -2.11
CA ASP A 44 14.90 10.41 -1.11
C ASP A 44 14.25 9.75 0.11
N ASP A 45 15.01 8.91 0.80
CA ASP A 45 14.50 8.11 1.92
C ASP A 45 14.08 8.96 3.13
N ALA A 46 14.80 10.05 3.41
CA ALA A 46 14.52 10.90 4.56
C ALA A 46 13.18 11.62 4.40
N SER A 47 12.94 12.20 3.22
CA SER A 47 11.69 12.84 2.88
C SER A 47 10.55 11.83 2.72
N LYS A 48 10.82 10.63 2.17
CA LYS A 48 9.84 9.53 2.10
C LYS A 48 9.32 9.19 3.50
N LYS A 49 10.24 8.91 4.43
CA LYS A 49 9.89 8.57 5.81
C LYS A 49 9.04 9.66 6.46
N ARG A 50 9.46 10.92 6.29
CA ARG A 50 8.72 12.08 6.80
C ARG A 50 7.33 12.21 6.18
N ALA A 51 7.19 11.93 4.89
CA ALA A 51 5.91 11.94 4.19
C ALA A 51 4.95 10.88 4.74
N TYR A 52 5.45 9.68 5.03
CA TYR A 52 4.62 8.63 5.64
C TYR A 52 4.17 9.04 7.05
N GLU A 53 5.11 9.45 7.92
CA GLU A 53 4.81 9.84 9.31
C GLU A 53 3.85 11.04 9.42
N GLN A 54 3.85 11.96 8.45
CA GLN A 54 3.00 13.16 8.46
C GLN A 54 1.68 12.98 7.72
N ALA A 55 1.53 11.93 6.92
CA ALA A 55 0.32 11.71 6.14
C ALA A 55 -0.85 11.30 7.04
N SER A 56 -2.02 11.91 6.84
CA SER A 56 -3.25 11.52 7.52
C SER A 56 -3.83 10.21 6.99
N LEU A 57 -3.57 9.91 5.72
CA LEU A 57 -4.01 8.71 5.00
C LEU A 57 -3.19 8.55 3.71
N ALA A 58 -3.13 7.34 3.18
CA ALA A 58 -2.35 7.02 1.98
C ALA A 58 -3.11 6.15 0.97
N LEU A 59 -2.80 6.34 -0.32
CA LEU A 59 -3.09 5.38 -1.38
C LEU A 59 -1.80 4.62 -1.70
N ALA A 60 -1.82 3.30 -1.55
CA ALA A 60 -0.65 2.46 -1.69
C ALA A 60 -0.83 1.41 -2.80
N ALA A 61 0.25 1.11 -3.53
CA ALA A 61 0.31 -0.13 -4.30
C ALA A 61 0.60 -1.32 -3.37
N SER A 62 0.30 -2.55 -3.81
CA SER A 62 0.37 -3.80 -3.01
C SER A 62 1.79 -4.26 -2.57
N GLY A 63 2.80 -3.39 -2.67
CA GLY A 63 4.21 -3.70 -2.35
C GLY A 63 4.62 -3.45 -0.90
N THR A 64 5.94 -3.44 -0.65
CA THR A 64 6.55 -3.20 0.67
C THR A 64 6.15 -1.87 1.31
N VAL A 65 5.70 -0.90 0.50
CA VAL A 65 5.14 0.37 0.95
C VAL A 65 4.00 0.18 1.95
N THR A 66 3.22 -0.90 1.86
CA THR A 66 2.13 -1.17 2.81
C THR A 66 2.67 -1.40 4.22
N LEU A 67 3.84 -2.06 4.35
CA LEU A 67 4.47 -2.23 5.66
C LEU A 67 5.09 -0.94 6.16
N GLU A 68 5.79 -0.20 5.30
CA GLU A 68 6.39 1.10 5.69
C GLU A 68 5.33 2.08 6.22
N LEU A 69 4.17 2.17 5.55
CA LEU A 69 3.04 3.00 5.99
C LEU A 69 2.43 2.49 7.30
N ALA A 70 2.26 1.17 7.46
CA ALA A 70 1.73 0.61 8.70
C ALA A 70 2.68 0.86 9.89
N MET A 71 3.99 0.75 9.67
CA MET A 71 5.01 1.09 10.68
C MET A 71 4.97 2.58 11.04
N ALA A 72 4.64 3.46 10.08
CA ALA A 72 4.46 4.89 10.30
C ALA A 72 3.09 5.28 10.89
N ASN A 73 2.21 4.31 11.22
CA ASN A 73 0.84 4.56 11.66
C ASN A 73 -0.02 5.36 10.67
N THR A 74 0.26 5.23 9.37
CA THR A 74 -0.50 5.90 8.33
C THR A 74 -1.62 4.98 7.84
N PRO A 75 -2.91 5.31 8.07
CA PRO A 75 -4.01 4.58 7.46
C PRO A 75 -3.89 4.56 5.94
N MET A 76 -4.30 3.47 5.30
CA MET A 76 -4.13 3.33 3.86
C MET A 76 -5.27 2.58 3.18
N VAL A 77 -5.40 2.83 1.88
CA VAL A 77 -6.14 2.00 0.94
C VAL A 77 -5.14 1.42 -0.05
N VAL A 78 -5.19 0.10 -0.22
CA VAL A 78 -4.33 -0.61 -1.17
C VAL A 78 -5.07 -0.76 -2.49
N ALA A 79 -4.39 -0.44 -3.57
CA ALA A 79 -5.00 -0.42 -4.88
C ALA A 79 -4.02 -0.92 -5.94
N TYR A 80 -4.49 -1.83 -6.78
CA TYR A 80 -3.66 -2.40 -7.83
C TYR A 80 -4.46 -2.75 -9.06
N ARG A 81 -3.98 -2.31 -10.22
CA ARG A 81 -4.52 -2.70 -11.52
C ARG A 81 -3.39 -3.28 -12.34
N VAL A 82 -3.55 -4.54 -12.77
CA VAL A 82 -2.56 -5.18 -13.64
C VAL A 82 -2.85 -4.70 -15.05
N ASP A 83 -1.83 -4.32 -15.81
CA ASP A 83 -2.02 -4.13 -17.26
C ASP A 83 -2.25 -5.52 -17.90
N ALA A 84 -3.11 -5.62 -18.91
CA ALA A 84 -3.63 -6.89 -19.44
C ALA A 84 -2.55 -7.90 -19.91
N VAL A 85 -1.30 -7.45 -20.00
CA VAL A 85 -0.13 -8.21 -20.45
C VAL A 85 0.62 -8.93 -19.31
N SER A 86 0.43 -8.56 -18.04
CA SER A 86 1.20 -9.15 -16.92
C SER A 86 0.56 -10.40 -16.31
N ALA A 87 0.45 -11.48 -17.10
CA ALA A 87 -0.12 -12.77 -16.68
C ALA A 87 0.52 -13.36 -15.41
N MET A 88 1.80 -13.09 -15.16
CA MET A 88 2.51 -13.56 -13.96
C MET A 88 1.97 -12.93 -12.67
N ILE A 89 1.65 -11.63 -12.69
CA ILE A 89 1.14 -10.92 -11.51
C ILE A 89 -0.31 -11.33 -11.26
N ALA A 90 -1.13 -11.39 -12.32
CA ALA A 90 -2.50 -11.86 -12.23
C ALA A 90 -2.58 -13.29 -11.65
N ARG A 91 -1.74 -14.22 -12.13
CA ARG A 91 -1.67 -15.59 -11.58
C ARG A 91 -1.29 -15.62 -10.11
N ARG A 92 -0.35 -14.77 -9.67
CA ARG A 92 0.03 -14.69 -8.26
C ARG A 92 -1.09 -14.13 -7.38
N LEU A 93 -1.80 -13.11 -7.85
CA LEU A 93 -2.94 -12.54 -7.13
C LEU A 93 -4.07 -13.57 -6.93
N VAL A 94 -4.31 -14.44 -7.92
CA VAL A 94 -5.30 -15.53 -7.79
C VAL A 94 -4.90 -16.55 -6.70
N LEU A 95 -3.61 -16.70 -6.41
CA LEU A 95 -3.10 -17.68 -5.45
C LEU A 95 -3.02 -17.16 -4.02
N VAL A 96 -3.15 -15.85 -3.78
CA VAL A 96 -3.03 -15.25 -2.45
C VAL A 96 -4.36 -14.68 -1.97
N ARG A 97 -4.70 -14.93 -0.69
CA ARG A 97 -5.94 -14.45 -0.07
C ARG A 97 -6.01 -12.92 0.01
N PHE A 98 -4.86 -12.27 0.15
CA PHE A 98 -4.73 -10.81 0.24
C PHE A 98 -3.56 -10.34 -0.63
N ALA A 99 -3.70 -9.15 -1.21
CA ALA A 99 -2.68 -8.52 -2.04
C ALA A 99 -1.66 -7.70 -1.22
N SER A 100 -2.05 -7.18 -0.05
CA SER A 100 -1.15 -6.40 0.81
C SER A 100 -0.42 -7.27 1.83
N LEU A 101 0.83 -6.92 2.12
CA LEU A 101 1.60 -7.61 3.17
C LEU A 101 0.97 -7.45 4.55
N VAL A 102 0.31 -6.32 4.82
CA VAL A 102 -0.38 -6.07 6.08
C VAL A 102 -1.48 -7.10 6.32
N ASN A 103 -2.37 -7.28 5.35
CA ASN A 103 -3.47 -8.23 5.48
C ASN A 103 -3.00 -9.68 5.45
N LEU A 104 -1.94 -9.99 4.69
CA LEU A 104 -1.31 -11.31 4.67
C LEU A 104 -0.74 -11.70 6.04
N ILE A 105 -0.02 -10.79 6.70
CA ILE A 105 0.61 -11.08 8.00
C ILE A 105 -0.44 -11.20 9.11
N LEU A 106 -1.48 -10.36 9.08
CA LEU A 106 -2.54 -10.37 10.09
C LEU A 106 -3.66 -11.40 9.79
N ASP A 107 -3.57 -12.09 8.64
CA ASP A 107 -4.56 -13.04 8.11
C ASP A 107 -6.02 -12.54 8.13
N LYS A 108 -6.21 -11.23 7.98
CA LYS A 108 -7.52 -10.57 7.94
C LYS A 108 -7.44 -9.27 7.14
N GLN A 109 -8.58 -8.84 6.61
CA GLN A 109 -8.68 -7.59 5.87
C GLN A 109 -8.69 -6.40 6.83
N VAL A 110 -7.50 -5.87 7.13
CA VAL A 110 -7.30 -4.66 7.93
C VAL A 110 -7.35 -3.42 7.05
N VAL A 111 -6.64 -3.43 5.93
CA VAL A 111 -6.66 -2.36 4.94
C VAL A 111 -7.57 -2.75 3.77
N PRO A 112 -8.42 -1.85 3.25
CA PRO A 112 -9.19 -2.12 2.05
C PRO A 112 -8.27 -2.35 0.85
N GLU A 113 -8.60 -3.35 0.03
CA GLU A 113 -7.86 -3.73 -1.18
C GLU A 113 -8.79 -3.63 -2.39
N LEU A 114 -8.53 -2.67 -3.29
CA LEU A 114 -9.30 -2.46 -4.51
C LEU A 114 -8.45 -2.95 -5.69
N LEU A 115 -8.85 -4.08 -6.26
CA LEU A 115 -8.07 -4.78 -7.28
C LEU A 115 -8.81 -4.80 -8.61
N GLN A 116 -8.06 -4.71 -9.71
CA GLN A 116 -8.60 -4.79 -11.08
C GLN A 116 -9.75 -3.81 -11.33
N ASP A 117 -10.97 -4.32 -11.56
CA ASP A 117 -12.14 -3.54 -11.93
C ASP A 117 -12.67 -2.70 -10.75
N ASP A 118 -12.42 -3.14 -9.51
CA ASP A 118 -12.75 -2.36 -8.32
C ASP A 118 -11.77 -1.20 -8.09
N CYS A 119 -10.62 -1.21 -8.78
CA CYS A 119 -9.62 -0.14 -8.74
C CYS A 119 -10.04 1.01 -9.66
N ASP A 120 -11.06 1.75 -9.22
CA ASP A 120 -11.56 2.98 -9.83
C ASP A 120 -11.46 4.19 -8.87
N ALA A 121 -11.52 5.41 -9.40
CA ALA A 121 -11.32 6.62 -8.60
C ALA A 121 -12.46 6.89 -7.59
N GLU A 122 -13.69 6.49 -7.89
CA GLU A 122 -14.86 6.69 -7.03
C GLU A 122 -14.80 5.75 -5.83
N SER A 123 -14.47 4.48 -6.08
CA SER A 123 -14.29 3.46 -5.04
C SER A 123 -13.11 3.80 -4.14
N LEU A 124 -11.98 4.23 -4.69
CA LEU A 124 -10.84 4.69 -3.90
C LEU A 124 -11.21 5.92 -3.05
N SER A 125 -11.85 6.93 -3.63
CA SER A 125 -12.27 8.14 -2.91
C SER A 125 -13.24 7.81 -1.76
N ARG A 126 -14.11 6.82 -1.97
CA ARG A 126 -15.04 6.31 -0.94
C ARG A 126 -14.29 5.68 0.23
N GLU A 127 -13.30 4.84 -0.03
CA GLU A 127 -12.51 4.26 1.05
C GLU A 127 -11.66 5.30 1.79
N LEU A 128 -11.14 6.33 1.09
CA LEU A 128 -10.49 7.45 1.78
C LEU A 128 -11.45 8.18 2.72
N ARG A 129 -12.74 8.35 2.33
CA ARG A 129 -13.76 8.90 3.24
C ARG A 129 -14.01 7.97 4.43
N ASN A 130 -14.13 6.67 4.22
CA ASN A 130 -14.31 5.70 5.31
C ASN A 130 -13.17 5.78 6.32
N ILE A 131 -11.92 5.93 5.85
CA ILE A 131 -10.74 6.15 6.70
C ILE A 131 -10.94 7.37 7.60
N THR A 132 -11.31 8.52 7.03
CA THR A 132 -11.54 9.75 7.80
C THR A 132 -12.75 9.67 8.74
N GLN A 133 -13.70 8.77 8.48
CA GLN A 133 -14.91 8.55 9.27
C GLN A 133 -14.75 7.50 10.38
N GLY A 134 -13.52 7.05 10.65
CA GLY A 134 -13.20 6.19 11.80
C GLY A 134 -12.54 4.86 11.43
N ALA A 135 -12.61 4.42 10.18
CA ALA A 135 -11.92 3.19 9.76
C ALA A 135 -10.39 3.32 9.91
N GLY A 136 -9.84 4.54 9.78
CA GLY A 136 -8.41 4.78 9.99
C GLY A 136 -7.93 4.50 11.41
N ALA A 137 -8.74 4.82 12.42
CA ALA A 137 -8.41 4.53 13.81
C ALA A 137 -8.40 3.01 14.09
N LEU A 138 -9.30 2.26 13.44
CA LEU A 138 -9.30 0.80 13.51
C LEU A 138 -8.06 0.20 12.85
N GLN A 139 -7.66 0.71 11.69
CA GLN A 139 -6.42 0.28 11.03
C GLN A 139 -5.19 0.51 11.92
N ILE A 140 -5.05 1.68 12.53
CA ILE A 140 -3.91 2.01 13.40
C ILE A 140 -3.82 1.03 14.59
N LYS A 141 -4.96 0.70 15.22
CA LYS A 141 -5.01 -0.29 16.29
C LYS A 141 -4.54 -1.67 15.84
N GLU A 142 -4.81 -2.05 14.60
CA GLU A 142 -4.34 -3.31 14.03
C GLU A 142 -2.86 -3.25 13.63
N PHE A 143 -2.34 -2.08 13.27
CA PHE A 143 -0.90 -1.89 13.01
C PHE A 143 -0.05 -2.04 14.28
N ASP A 144 -0.61 -1.75 15.47
CA ASP A 144 0.04 -2.09 16.74
C ASP A 144 0.29 -3.60 16.85
N GLN A 145 -0.71 -4.41 16.50
CA GLN A 145 -0.58 -5.88 16.52
C GLN A 145 0.46 -6.34 15.49
N LEU A 146 0.43 -5.76 14.29
CA LEU A 146 1.42 -6.05 13.23
C LEU A 146 2.85 -5.81 13.73
N ARG A 147 3.11 -4.68 14.39
CA ARG A 147 4.44 -4.36 14.96
C ARG A 147 4.87 -5.38 15.99
N SER A 148 3.98 -5.73 16.93
CA SER A 148 4.28 -6.74 17.94
C SER A 148 4.61 -8.10 17.31
N SER A 149 3.85 -8.52 16.28
CA SER A 149 4.10 -9.77 15.56
C SER A 149 5.44 -9.77 14.82
N LEU A 150 5.84 -8.66 14.22
CA LEU A 150 7.12 -8.53 13.50
C LEU A 150 8.32 -8.52 14.45
N LEU A 151 8.22 -7.83 15.59
CA LEU A 151 9.29 -7.75 16.59
C LEU A 151 9.47 -9.05 17.37
N ALA A 152 8.45 -9.90 17.46
CA ALA A 152 8.53 -11.20 18.09
C ALA A 152 9.25 -12.26 17.23
N GLN A 153 9.57 -11.95 15.97
CA GLN A 153 10.29 -12.85 15.07
C GLN A 153 11.76 -12.45 14.96
N ASP A 154 12.64 -13.19 15.63
CA ASP A 154 14.08 -12.92 15.63
C ASP A 154 14.73 -13.01 14.24
N ASN A 155 14.15 -13.80 13.31
CA ASN A 155 14.65 -13.89 11.93
C ASN A 155 13.58 -14.40 10.94
N PRO A 156 12.73 -13.52 10.39
CA PRO A 156 11.68 -13.89 9.43
C PRO A 156 12.21 -14.53 8.14
N ALA A 157 13.43 -14.13 7.72
CA ALA A 157 14.05 -14.67 6.52
C ALA A 157 14.52 -16.12 6.72
N ALA A 158 15.07 -16.45 7.89
CA ALA A 158 15.42 -17.82 8.25
C ALA A 158 14.17 -18.71 8.34
N LEU A 159 13.11 -18.22 8.99
CA LEU A 159 11.83 -18.95 9.06
C LEU A 159 11.27 -19.24 7.66
N ALA A 160 11.22 -18.23 6.78
CA ALA A 160 10.77 -18.42 5.41
C ALA A 160 11.64 -19.45 4.66
N ALA A 161 12.97 -19.42 4.85
CA ALA A 161 13.88 -20.40 4.26
C ALA A 161 13.62 -21.83 4.78
N ASP A 162 13.39 -21.99 6.08
CA ASP A 162 13.09 -23.27 6.71
C ASP A 162 11.75 -23.85 6.22
N GLN A 163 10.71 -23.02 6.09
CA GLN A 163 9.43 -23.45 5.52
C GLN A 163 9.56 -23.88 4.06
N VAL A 164 10.32 -23.15 3.24
CA VAL A 164 10.58 -23.53 1.85
C VAL A 164 11.35 -24.85 1.79
N ALA A 165 12.37 -25.01 2.63
CA ALA A 165 13.13 -26.26 2.73
C ALA A 165 12.24 -27.45 3.13
N ALA A 166 11.33 -27.27 4.09
CA ALA A 166 10.38 -28.30 4.52
C ALA A 166 9.38 -28.69 3.43
N LEU A 167 8.87 -27.72 2.65
CA LEU A 167 7.99 -28.00 1.51
C LEU A 167 8.70 -28.78 0.40
N ILE A 168 9.95 -28.44 0.10
CA ILE A 168 10.77 -29.18 -0.87
C ILE A 168 11.03 -30.62 -0.38
N ALA A 169 11.27 -30.81 0.91
CA ALA A 169 11.49 -32.12 1.51
C ALA A 169 10.23 -33.02 1.47
N ASN A 170 9.04 -32.45 1.63
CA ASN A 170 7.75 -33.17 1.59
C ASN A 170 7.24 -33.46 0.17
N GLN A 171 7.93 -33.01 -0.88
CA GLN A 171 7.60 -33.31 -2.28
C GLN A 171 8.46 -34.46 -2.87
N ARG A 172 9.23 -35.16 -2.04
CA ARG A 172 9.95 -36.39 -2.37
C ARG A 172 9.31 -37.60 -1.71
#